data_AF-A0A164DAP6-F1
#
_entry.id   AF-A0A164DAP6-F1
#
_cell.length_a   1.000
_cell.length_b   1.000
_cell.length_c   1.000
_cell.angle_alpha   90.00
_cell.angle_beta   90.00
_cell.angle_gamma   90.00
#
_symmetry.space_group_name_H-M   'P 1'
#
loop_
_entity.id
_entity.type
_entity.pdbx_description
1 polymer ?
#
loop_
_entity_poly.entity_id
_entity_poly.type
_entity_poly.pdbx_seq_one_letter_code
_entity_poly.pdbx_strand_id
1 'polypeptide(L)' 'LGGDFRQCLPVVRHGNRVKVTEATIINNVTWPLFRQLRLVQNMRTADGSQDFADWLIQLGNGSLAQIPRL' A
#
# COMPACT_ATOMS: atom_id res chain seq x y z
N LEU A 1 8.23 -2.64 -12.27
CA LEU A 1 7.96 -2.94 -10.85
C LEU A 1 6.45 -2.88 -10.66
N GLY A 2 5.86 -3.85 -9.97
CA GLY A 2 4.43 -3.88 -9.69
C GLY A 2 4.20 -4.38 -8.27
N GLY A 3 3.14 -3.90 -7.63
CA GLY A 3 2.83 -4.22 -6.26
C GLY A 3 1.95 -3.16 -5.61
N ASP A 4 1.64 -3.36 -4.34
CA ASP A 4 0.87 -2.43 -3.54
C ASP A 4 1.68 -2.05 -2.29
N PHE A 5 2.15 -0.81 -2.22
CA PHE A 5 3.00 -0.34 -1.12
C PHE A 5 2.24 -0.11 0.19
N ARG A 6 0.92 -0.31 0.18
CA ARG A 6 0.09 -0.39 1.38
C ARG A 6 0.16 -1.78 2.04
N GLN A 7 0.86 -2.74 1.41
CA GLN A 7 1.16 -4.06 1.98
C GLN A 7 2.34 -3.99 2.96
N CYS A 8 2.86 -5.15 3.36
CA CYS A 8 3.95 -5.25 4.32
C CYS A 8 5.23 -4.54 3.87
N LEU A 9 5.87 -3.86 4.81
CA LEU A 9 7.20 -3.28 4.64
C LEU A 9 8.27 -4.38 4.43
N PRO A 10 9.43 -4.04 3.82
CA PRO A 10 10.52 -4.99 3.68
C PRO A 10 11.04 -5.45 5.04
N VAL A 11 11.36 -6.73 5.14
CA VAL A 11 11.93 -7.32 6.36
C VAL A 11 13.42 -7.05 6.41
N VAL A 12 13.85 -6.23 7.37
CA VAL A 12 15.27 -5.97 7.65
C VAL A 12 15.63 -6.65 8.97
N ARG A 13 16.47 -7.70 8.92
CA ARG A 13 16.92 -8.42 10.12
C ARG A 13 17.62 -7.46 11.08
N HIS A 14 17.18 -7.44 12.34
CA HIS A 14 17.68 -6.51 13.37
C HIS A 14 17.62 -5.03 12.95
N GLY A 15 16.73 -4.69 12.00
CA GLY A 15 16.51 -3.35 11.52
C GLY A 15 15.67 -2.54 12.50
N ASN A 16 16.04 -1.27 12.69
CA ASN A 16 15.15 -0.30 13.31
C ASN A 16 14.23 0.32 12.25
N ARG A 17 13.29 1.18 12.69
CA ARG A 17 12.36 1.86 11.79
C ARG A 17 13.05 2.60 10.63
N VAL A 18 14.17 3.25 10.90
CA VAL A 18 14.93 4.00 9.88
C VAL A 18 15.47 3.06 8.81
N LYS A 19 16.13 1.97 9.20
CA LYS A 19 16.65 0.96 8.27
C LYS A 19 15.56 0.32 7.41
N VAL A 20 14.38 0.05 8.00
CA VAL A 20 13.23 -0.49 7.26
C VAL A 20 12.75 0.52 6.21
N THR A 21 12.61 1.79 6.58
CA THR A 21 12.22 2.86 5.66
C THR A 21 13.25 3.03 4.53
N GLU A 22 14.54 3.09 4.84
CA GLU A 22 15.63 3.21 3.86
C GLU A 22 15.69 2.03 2.89
N ALA A 23 15.32 0.83 3.35
CA ALA A 23 15.26 -0.36 2.51
C ALA A 23 14.07 -0.38 1.52
N THR A 24 13.11 0.55 1.64
CA THR A 24 11.99 0.62 0.70
C THR A 24 12.43 1.15 -0.67
N ILE A 25 11.80 0.64 -1.73
CA ILE A 25 12.13 1.04 -3.10
C ILE A 25 11.83 2.52 -3.38
N ILE A 26 10.87 3.11 -2.68
CA ILE A 26 10.51 4.52 -2.79
C ILE A 26 11.60 5.46 -2.27
N ASN A 27 12.48 4.97 -1.38
CA ASN A 27 13.63 5.72 -0.86
C ASN A 27 14.90 5.49 -1.69
N ASN A 28 14.82 4.73 -2.78
CA ASN A 28 15.96 4.55 -3.67
C ASN A 28 16.20 5.80 -4.53
N VAL A 29 17.48 6.17 -4.74
CA VAL A 29 17.88 7.33 -5.55
C VAL A 29 17.37 7.28 -7.00
N THR A 30 17.10 6.09 -7.53
CA THR A 30 16.58 5.90 -8.88
C THR A 30 15.05 5.98 -8.96
N TRP A 31 14.33 6.00 -7.83
CA TRP A 31 12.87 6.05 -7.80
C TRP A 31 12.25 7.15 -8.68
N PRO A 32 12.79 8.39 -8.73
CA PRO A 32 12.27 9.45 -9.59
C PRO A 32 12.38 9.17 -11.10
N LEU A 33 13.22 8.20 -11.51
CA LEU A 33 13.39 7.81 -12.91
C LEU A 33 12.26 6.90 -13.40
N PHE A 34 11.46 6.34 -12.49
CA PHE A 34 10.35 5.47 -12.84
C PHE A 34 9.08 6.26 -13.14
N ARG A 35 8.39 5.87 -14.21
CA ARG A 35 7.02 6.31 -14.46
C ARG A 35 6.07 5.57 -13.53
N GLN A 36 5.31 6.31 -12.71
CA GLN A 36 4.29 5.74 -11.84
C GLN A 36 2.98 5.55 -12.60
N LEU A 37 2.45 4.33 -12.57
CA LEU A 37 1.13 3.98 -13.11
C LEU A 37 0.28 3.46 -11.97
N ARG A 38 -0.97 3.91 -11.87
CA ARG A 38 -1.90 3.55 -10.79
C ARG A 38 -3.08 2.80 -11.37
N LEU A 39 -3.34 1.60 -10.86
CA LEU A 39 -4.57 0.89 -11.10
C LEU A 39 -5.62 1.35 -10.09
N VAL A 40 -6.84 1.63 -10.55
CA VAL A 40 -7.91 2.20 -9.72
C VAL A 40 -9.10 1.26 -9.53
N GLN A 41 -9.21 0.22 -10.36
CA GLN A 41 -10.29 -0.76 -10.28
C GLN A 41 -9.79 -2.05 -9.61
N ASN A 42 -10.53 -2.50 -8.59
CA ASN A 42 -10.30 -3.80 -7.99
C ASN A 42 -10.96 -4.87 -8.86
N MET A 43 -10.16 -5.76 -9.45
CA MET A 43 -10.64 -6.84 -10.32
C MET A 43 -10.78 -8.19 -9.61
N ARG A 44 -10.52 -8.26 -8.29
CA ARG A 44 -10.57 -9.51 -7.51
C ARG A 44 -11.94 -9.76 -6.89
N THR A 45 -12.73 -8.71 -6.70
CA THR A 45 -14.09 -8.81 -6.15
C THR A 45 -15.05 -9.36 -7.19
N ALA A 46 -16.05 -10.13 -6.75
CA ALA A 46 -17.09 -10.64 -7.63
C ALA A 46 -17.95 -9.50 -8.21
N ASP A 47 -18.57 -9.77 -9.36
CA ASP A 47 -19.51 -8.84 -9.98
C ASP A 47 -20.62 -8.44 -8.99
N GLY A 48 -20.99 -7.16 -9.00
CA GLY A 48 -21.97 -6.60 -8.06
C GLY A 48 -21.44 -6.31 -6.65
N SER A 49 -20.16 -6.57 -6.36
CA SER A 49 -19.54 -6.31 -5.03
C SER A 49 -18.79 -4.96 -4.95
N GLN A 50 -19.29 -3.93 -5.63
CA GLN A 50 -18.58 -2.64 -5.74
C GLN A 50 -18.37 -1.98 -4.37
N ASP A 51 -19.36 -2.04 -3.48
CA ASP A 51 -19.24 -1.47 -2.14
C ASP A 51 -18.10 -2.10 -1.34
N PHE A 52 -17.92 -3.43 -1.47
CA PHE A 52 -16.82 -4.14 -0.82
C PHE A 52 -15.47 -3.82 -1.47
N ALA A 53 -15.43 -3.69 -2.80
CA ALA A 53 -14.23 -3.27 -3.52
C ALA A 53 -13.77 -1.88 -3.07
N ASP A 54 -14.70 -0.93 -2.98
CA ASP A 54 -14.44 0.45 -2.55
C ASP A 54 -14.03 0.49 -1.07
N TRP A 55 -14.68 -0.30 -0.23
CA TRP A 55 -14.29 -0.46 1.17
C TRP A 55 -12.84 -0.97 1.31
N LEU A 56 -12.42 -1.97 0.53
CA LEU A 56 -11.03 -2.46 0.54
C LEU A 56 -10.02 -1.37 0.11
N ILE A 57 -10.38 -0.55 -0.87
CA ILE A 57 -9.54 0.58 -1.29
C ILE A 57 -9.41 1.61 -0.16
N GLN A 58 -10.51 1.96 0.50
CA GLN A 58 -10.52 2.87 1.64
C GLN A 58 -9.71 2.32 2.82
N LEU A 59 -9.85 1.02 3.11
CA LEU A 59 -9.07 0.33 4.14
C LEU A 59 -7.57 0.46 3.87
N GLY A 60 -7.14 0.10 2.66
CA GLY A 60 -5.72 0.19 2.27
C GLY A 60 -5.18 1.62 2.33
N ASN A 61 -6.01 2.61 2.01
CA ASN A 61 -5.63 4.03 2.07
C ASN A 61 -5.64 4.61 3.49
N GLY A 62 -6.10 3.85 4.49
CA GLY A 62 -6.26 4.36 5.85
C GLY A 62 -7.32 5.45 5.97
N SER A 63 -8.26 5.55 5.02
CA SER A 63 -9.29 6.59 4.98
C SER A 63 -10.61 6.16 5.63
N LEU A 64 -10.70 4.93 6.14
CA LEU A 64 -11.85 4.51 6.93
C LEU A 64 -11.93 5.32 8.23
N ALA A 65 -13.15 5.61 8.66
CA ALA A 65 -13.40 6.24 9.95
C ALA A 65 -12.70 5.43 11.05
N GLN A 66 -11.89 6.11 11.85
CA GLN A 66 -11.19 5.47 12.96
C GLN A 66 -12.23 5.11 14.02
N ILE A 67 -12.40 3.82 14.28
CA ILE A 67 -13.14 3.37 15.45
C ILE A 67 -12.27 3.71 16.68
N PRO A 68 -12.78 4.46 17.67
CA PRO A 68 -12.03 4.73 18.88
C PRO A 68 -11.55 3.41 19.49
N ARG A 69 -10.25 3.31 19.76
CA ARG A 69 -9.74 2.18 20.55
C ARG A 69 -10.28 2.33 21.97
N LEU A 70 -10.98 1.31 22.45
CA LEU A 70 -11.35 1.16 23.87
C LEU A 70 -10.10 1.11 24.75
#